data_AF-A0A3D5YTG0-F1
#
_entry.id   AF-A0A3D5YTG0-F1
#
_cell.length_a   1.000
_cell.length_b   1.000
_cell.length_c   1.000
_cell.angle_alpha   90.00
_cell.angle_beta   90.00
_cell.angle_gamma   90.00
#
_symmetry.space_group_name_H-M   'P 1'
#
loop_
_entity.id
_entity.type
_entity.pdbx_description
1 polymer ?
#
loop_
_entity_poly.entity_id
_entity_poly.type
_entity_poly.pdbx_seq_one_letter_code
_entity_poly.pdbx_strand_id
1 'polypeptide(L)'
;MNQLLIIKIFVIVLVCSTFTYFLLNFKYGQEQLTLKAKLQTVVSGFVANFFDTFGIGSFSSYFALRNLFGLLPDNKRYNGTLVVQATLPTMLQSVLFLQLVKIDSLTLIVSCVAIALGGVVSGYFVKYVTKNAIYNVMLITFVITAIILILSKMNMLNVGGELSQVRGIELIVLAVVMFLAGCLPAFGVGYYSIVLVVIFLLGLSPAVAYPIMTTASAVQMPMTAVPMIKNRQFYSLSAIIMAVTGCLAVLVAAPIISKIDATMLKWILLVVLVYNIWMLIKAKLELKAT
;
A
#
# COMPACT_ATOMS: atom_id res chain seq x y z
N MET A 1 -23.93 -16.44 -10.19
CA MET A 1 -23.16 -15.16 -10.13
C MET A 1 -21.69 -15.48 -9.90
N ASN A 2 -20.79 -15.07 -10.78
CA ASN A 2 -19.34 -15.30 -10.62
C ASN A 2 -18.87 -14.73 -9.27
N GLN A 3 -18.27 -15.55 -8.40
CA GLN A 3 -17.78 -15.12 -7.08
C GLN A 3 -16.87 -13.88 -7.15
N LEU A 4 -16.11 -13.73 -8.23
CA LEU A 4 -15.30 -12.54 -8.52
C LEU A 4 -16.13 -11.25 -8.68
N LEU A 5 -17.34 -11.35 -9.24
CA LEU A 5 -18.25 -10.20 -9.37
C LEU A 5 -18.78 -9.75 -8.01
N ILE A 6 -19.05 -10.70 -7.12
CA ILE A 6 -19.44 -10.40 -5.73
C ILE A 6 -18.31 -9.67 -5.00
N ILE A 7 -17.06 -10.15 -5.14
CA ILE A 7 -15.89 -9.51 -4.54
C ILE A 7 -15.70 -8.09 -5.07
N LYS A 8 -15.83 -7.87 -6.39
CA LYS A 8 -15.75 -6.53 -6.99
C LYS A 8 -16.80 -5.58 -6.41
N ILE A 9 -18.06 -6.02 -6.35
CA ILE A 9 -19.15 -5.21 -5.79
C ILE A 9 -18.88 -4.90 -4.33
N PHE A 10 -18.47 -5.89 -3.53
CA PHE A 10 -18.14 -5.70 -2.12
C PHE A 10 -17.04 -4.67 -1.92
N VAL A 11 -15.94 -4.77 -2.68
CA VAL A 11 -14.82 -3.82 -2.62
C VAL A 11 -15.27 -2.40 -2.99
N ILE A 12 -16.05 -2.25 -4.06
CA ILE A 12 -16.58 -0.94 -4.47
C ILE A 12 -17.45 -0.34 -3.37
N VAL A 13 -18.40 -1.11 -2.83
CA VAL A 13 -19.30 -0.64 -1.77
C VAL A 13 -18.52 -0.25 -0.52
N LEU A 14 -17.55 -1.07 -0.10
CA LEU A 14 -16.71 -0.81 1.08
C LEU A 14 -15.92 0.49 0.90
N VAL A 15 -15.22 0.64 -0.23
CA VAL A 15 -14.40 1.82 -0.52
C VAL A 15 -15.26 3.07 -0.66
N CYS A 16 -16.37 3.02 -1.41
CA CYS A 16 -17.29 4.15 -1.54
C CYS A 16 -17.88 4.56 -0.18
N SER A 17 -18.22 3.60 0.69
CA SER A 17 -18.74 3.86 2.03
C SER A 17 -17.69 4.55 2.91
N THR A 18 -16.45 4.05 2.91
CA THR A 18 -15.37 4.67 3.69
C THR A 18 -14.96 6.03 3.14
N PHE A 19 -14.93 6.21 1.82
CA PHE A 19 -14.63 7.49 1.21
C PHE A 19 -15.73 8.52 1.49
N THR A 20 -17.00 8.10 1.47
CA THR A 20 -18.12 8.95 1.92
C THR A 20 -17.97 9.33 3.38
N TYR A 21 -17.63 8.38 4.26
CA TYR A 21 -17.34 8.65 5.67
C TYR A 21 -16.18 9.64 5.86
N PHE A 22 -15.14 9.54 5.03
CA PHE A 22 -14.06 10.53 4.98
C PHE A 22 -14.57 11.92 4.57
N LEU A 23 -15.37 12.02 3.50
CA LEU A 23 -15.95 13.29 3.03
C LEU A 23 -16.84 13.94 4.10
N LEU A 24 -17.63 13.17 4.84
CA LEU A 24 -18.42 13.67 5.96
C LEU A 24 -17.55 14.22 7.11
N ASN A 25 -16.34 13.69 7.28
CA ASN A 25 -15.38 14.12 8.28
C ASN A 25 -14.34 15.12 7.73
N PHE A 26 -14.50 15.59 6.48
CA PHE A 26 -13.50 16.41 5.78
C PHE A 26 -13.10 17.67 6.56
N LYS A 27 -14.03 18.26 7.31
CA LYS A 27 -13.78 19.46 8.15
C LYS A 27 -12.76 19.23 9.27
N TYR A 28 -12.54 18.00 9.72
CA TYR A 28 -11.66 17.71 10.86
C TYR A 28 -10.18 17.58 10.47
N GLY A 29 -9.89 17.40 9.18
CA GLY A 29 -8.53 17.25 8.67
C GLY A 29 -8.02 18.48 7.91
N GLN A 30 -8.55 19.68 8.19
CA GLN A 30 -8.14 20.89 7.47
C GLN A 30 -6.62 21.10 7.50
N GLU A 31 -6.11 21.59 6.37
CA GLU A 31 -4.70 21.85 6.08
C GLU A 31 -4.63 23.12 5.22
N GLN A 32 -3.68 24.00 5.53
CA GLN A 32 -3.37 25.13 4.66
C GLN A 32 -2.22 24.75 3.74
N LEU A 33 -2.54 24.49 2.47
CA LEU A 33 -1.55 24.22 1.43
C LEU A 33 -1.40 25.44 0.51
N THR A 34 -0.16 25.92 0.38
CA THR A 34 0.21 26.90 -0.65
C THR A 34 0.02 26.29 -2.05
N LEU A 35 -0.10 27.13 -3.08
CA LEU A 35 -0.25 26.65 -4.46
C LEU A 35 0.88 25.70 -4.87
N LYS A 36 2.12 26.03 -4.51
CA LYS A 36 3.30 25.19 -4.72
C LYS A 36 3.15 23.82 -4.05
N ALA A 37 2.72 23.80 -2.78
CA ALA A 37 2.53 22.56 -2.05
C ALA A 37 1.41 21.70 -2.65
N LYS A 38 0.31 22.30 -3.14
CA LYS A 38 -0.75 21.57 -3.86
C LYS A 38 -0.22 20.89 -5.12
N LEU A 39 0.58 21.58 -5.92
CA LEU A 39 1.18 21.01 -7.14
C LEU A 39 2.15 19.87 -6.80
N GLN A 40 2.97 20.02 -5.76
CA GLN A 40 3.83 18.96 -5.26
C GLN A 40 3.04 17.73 -4.79
N THR A 41 1.90 17.92 -4.12
CA THR A 41 0.98 16.85 -3.73
C THR A 41 0.33 16.17 -4.94
N VAL A 42 -0.02 16.92 -6.00
CA VAL A 42 -0.51 16.34 -7.26
C VAL A 42 0.53 15.42 -7.88
N VAL A 43 1.76 15.91 -8.04
CA VAL A 43 2.88 15.14 -8.62
C VAL A 43 3.17 13.90 -7.79
N SER A 44 3.25 14.04 -6.47
CA SER A 44 3.50 12.89 -5.60
C SER A 44 2.37 11.86 -5.64
N GLY A 45 1.10 12.31 -5.69
CA GLY A 45 -0.06 11.44 -5.86
C GLY A 45 -0.05 10.64 -7.16
N PHE A 46 0.31 11.31 -8.26
CA PHE A 46 0.41 10.68 -9.57
C PHE A 46 1.57 9.68 -9.63
N VAL A 47 2.78 10.13 -9.31
CA VAL A 47 4.00 9.32 -9.43
C VAL A 47 3.95 8.10 -8.51
N ALA A 48 3.51 8.27 -7.26
CA ALA A 48 3.46 7.17 -6.31
C ALA A 48 2.47 6.07 -6.75
N ASN A 49 1.25 6.44 -7.18
CA ASN A 49 0.26 5.46 -7.62
C ASN A 49 0.55 4.89 -9.01
N PHE A 50 1.25 5.64 -9.87
CA PHE A 50 1.74 5.14 -11.16
C PHE A 50 2.68 3.96 -10.92
N PHE A 51 3.72 4.15 -10.11
CA PHE A 51 4.67 3.09 -9.75
C PHE A 51 4.05 1.97 -8.90
N ASP A 52 3.06 2.30 -8.06
CA ASP A 52 2.31 1.29 -7.30
C ASP A 52 1.55 0.30 -8.20
N THR A 53 1.02 0.78 -9.33
CA THR A 53 0.37 -0.08 -10.32
C THR A 53 1.32 -1.13 -10.90
N PHE A 54 2.63 -0.84 -10.91
CA PHE A 54 3.69 -1.78 -11.28
C PHE A 54 4.23 -2.61 -10.10
N GLY A 55 3.64 -2.51 -8.92
CA GLY A 55 4.02 -3.30 -7.74
C GLY A 55 5.12 -2.71 -6.86
N ILE A 56 5.54 -1.46 -7.10
CA ILE A 56 6.62 -0.78 -6.34
C ILE A 56 6.14 -0.33 -4.94
N GLY A 57 4.83 -0.15 -4.74
CA GLY A 57 4.28 0.27 -3.46
C GLY A 57 4.31 1.79 -3.27
N SER A 58 3.14 2.40 -3.34
CA SER A 58 2.91 3.86 -3.28
C SER A 58 3.44 4.51 -2.01
N PHE A 59 3.36 3.83 -0.87
CA PHE A 59 3.75 4.37 0.43
C PHE A 59 5.24 4.74 0.50
N SER A 60 6.08 3.94 -0.15
CA SER A 60 7.53 4.21 -0.22
C SER A 60 7.82 5.44 -1.10
N SER A 61 7.17 5.54 -2.26
CA SER A 61 7.29 6.68 -3.17
C SER A 61 6.73 7.97 -2.55
N TYR A 62 5.62 7.88 -1.81
CA TYR A 62 5.07 9.01 -1.07
C TYR A 62 6.04 9.54 -0.02
N PHE A 63 6.64 8.64 0.75
CA PHE A 63 7.63 9.04 1.75
C PHE A 63 8.82 9.74 1.11
N ALA A 64 9.36 9.18 0.03
CA ALA A 64 10.46 9.79 -0.73
C ALA A 64 10.12 11.20 -1.22
N LEU A 65 9.01 11.35 -1.94
CA LEU A 65 8.62 12.60 -2.60
C LEU A 65 8.18 13.67 -1.60
N ARG A 66 7.39 13.31 -0.59
CA ARG A 66 6.92 14.29 0.40
C ARG A 66 8.03 14.73 1.33
N ASN A 67 9.00 13.87 1.61
CA ASN A 67 10.22 14.29 2.27
C ASN A 67 11.03 15.26 1.39
N LEU A 68 11.24 14.94 0.10
CA LEU A 68 11.95 15.82 -0.83
C LEU A 68 11.30 17.21 -0.93
N PHE A 69 9.98 17.27 -0.85
CA PHE A 69 9.22 18.53 -0.90
C PHE A 69 9.01 19.21 0.46
N GLY A 70 9.46 18.60 1.57
CA GLY A 70 9.28 19.16 2.92
C GLY A 70 7.82 19.19 3.41
N LEU A 71 6.97 18.27 2.93
CA LEU A 71 5.52 18.24 3.19
C LEU A 71 5.14 17.27 4.32
N LEU A 72 6.00 17.06 5.32
CA LEU A 72 5.81 16.09 6.42
C LEU A 72 5.71 16.75 7.82
N PRO A 73 4.67 17.56 8.10
CA PRO A 73 4.58 18.27 9.38
C PRO A 73 4.17 17.38 10.57
N ASP A 74 3.32 16.36 10.36
CA ASP A 74 2.90 15.41 11.42
C ASP A 74 2.77 13.99 10.89
N ASN A 75 3.55 13.06 11.44
CA ASN A 75 3.63 11.67 11.02
C ASN A 75 2.31 10.90 11.22
N LYS A 76 1.54 11.17 12.28
CA LYS A 76 0.28 10.45 12.53
C LYS A 76 -0.78 10.85 11.51
N ARG A 77 -0.91 12.16 11.26
CA ARG A 77 -1.80 12.68 10.21
C ARG A 77 -1.32 12.28 8.83
N TYR A 78 -0.01 12.24 8.60
CA TYR A 78 0.58 11.79 7.34
C TYR A 78 0.19 10.34 7.03
N ASN A 79 0.39 9.40 7.96
CA ASN A 79 0.05 8.00 7.75
C ASN A 79 -1.44 7.82 7.46
N GLY A 80 -2.33 8.48 8.20
CA GLY A 80 -3.77 8.38 7.93
C GLY A 80 -4.15 9.01 6.60
N THR A 81 -3.45 10.06 6.17
CA THR A 81 -3.62 10.62 4.82
C THR A 81 -3.22 9.62 3.74
N LEU A 82 -2.11 8.88 3.92
CA LEU A 82 -1.66 7.85 2.98
C LEU A 82 -2.65 6.68 2.86
N VAL A 83 -3.19 6.23 4.00
CA VAL A 83 -4.18 5.14 4.03
C VAL A 83 -5.50 5.60 3.40
N VAL A 84 -6.00 6.78 3.75
CA VAL A 84 -7.25 7.32 3.18
C VAL A 84 -7.13 7.52 1.67
N GLN A 85 -6.04 8.13 1.18
CA GLN A 85 -5.90 8.35 -0.26
C GLN A 85 -5.83 7.04 -1.04
N ALA A 86 -5.20 6.01 -0.47
CA ALA A 86 -4.99 4.73 -1.15
C ALA A 86 -6.29 3.96 -1.40
N THR A 87 -7.37 4.26 -0.68
CA THR A 87 -8.66 3.57 -0.82
C THR A 87 -9.20 3.60 -2.25
N LEU A 88 -9.22 4.77 -2.92
CA LEU A 88 -9.75 4.90 -4.28
C LEU A 88 -8.84 4.30 -5.38
N PRO A 89 -7.53 4.58 -5.43
CA PRO A 89 -6.65 4.00 -6.44
C PRO A 89 -6.59 2.47 -6.35
N THR A 90 -6.53 1.92 -5.13
CA THR A 90 -6.46 0.45 -4.94
C THR A 90 -7.76 -0.25 -5.33
N MET A 91 -8.92 0.40 -5.14
CA MET A 91 -10.20 -0.08 -5.68
C MET A 91 -10.14 -0.22 -7.20
N LEU A 92 -9.66 0.82 -7.91
CA LEU A 92 -9.54 0.78 -9.37
C LEU A 92 -8.58 -0.32 -9.82
N GLN A 93 -7.41 -0.42 -9.18
CA GLN A 93 -6.46 -1.50 -9.45
C GLN A 93 -7.11 -2.87 -9.26
N SER A 94 -7.77 -3.13 -8.13
CA SER A 94 -8.44 -4.40 -7.86
C SER A 94 -9.44 -4.78 -8.93
N VAL A 95 -10.32 -3.84 -9.33
CA VAL A 95 -11.34 -4.09 -10.37
C VAL A 95 -10.70 -4.44 -11.71
N LEU A 96 -9.64 -3.71 -12.11
CA LEU A 96 -8.90 -3.93 -13.36
C LEU A 96 -8.16 -5.28 -13.35
N PHE A 97 -7.37 -5.57 -12.31
CA PHE A 97 -6.57 -6.80 -12.25
C PHE A 97 -7.42 -8.06 -12.09
N LEU A 98 -8.52 -8.02 -11.33
CA LEU A 98 -9.49 -9.12 -11.26
C LEU A 98 -10.26 -9.35 -12.56
N GLN A 99 -10.20 -8.41 -13.52
CA GLN A 99 -10.74 -8.64 -14.87
C GLN A 99 -9.74 -9.33 -15.79
N LEU A 100 -8.44 -9.04 -15.60
CA LEU A 100 -7.37 -9.55 -16.46
C LEU A 100 -6.94 -10.97 -16.09
N VAL A 101 -6.96 -11.32 -14.80
CA VAL A 101 -6.43 -12.60 -14.32
C VAL A 101 -7.48 -13.36 -13.54
N LYS A 102 -7.66 -14.64 -13.89
CA LYS A 102 -8.49 -15.57 -13.13
C LYS A 102 -7.72 -16.03 -11.91
N ILE A 103 -8.34 -15.91 -10.74
CA ILE A 103 -7.79 -16.33 -9.47
C ILE A 103 -8.77 -17.21 -8.72
N ASP A 104 -8.24 -18.15 -7.94
CA ASP A 104 -9.02 -18.92 -7.00
C ASP A 104 -9.63 -18.04 -5.90
N SER A 105 -10.95 -18.15 -5.74
CA SER A 105 -11.72 -17.33 -4.80
C SER A 105 -11.33 -17.57 -3.34
N LEU A 106 -10.97 -18.80 -2.96
CA LEU A 106 -10.70 -19.13 -1.56
C LEU A 106 -9.37 -18.52 -1.10
N THR A 107 -8.31 -18.66 -1.90
CA THR A 107 -7.02 -17.99 -1.62
C THR A 107 -7.19 -16.48 -1.53
N LEU A 108 -7.98 -15.88 -2.43
CA LEU A 108 -8.24 -14.43 -2.43
C LEU A 108 -9.03 -13.99 -1.19
N ILE A 109 -10.12 -14.66 -0.85
CA ILE A 109 -10.99 -14.32 0.29
C ILE A 109 -10.21 -14.43 1.60
N VAL A 110 -9.48 -15.53 1.81
CA VAL A 110 -8.66 -15.72 3.03
C VAL A 110 -7.62 -14.61 3.16
N SER A 111 -6.96 -14.27 2.05
CA SER A 111 -5.98 -13.18 2.03
C SER A 111 -6.62 -11.84 2.40
N CYS A 112 -7.78 -11.52 1.83
CA CYS A 112 -8.52 -10.28 2.10
C CYS A 112 -9.03 -10.20 3.54
N VAL A 113 -9.57 -11.29 4.09
CA VAL A 113 -10.05 -11.33 5.47
C VAL A 113 -8.89 -11.17 6.45
N ALA A 114 -7.80 -11.91 6.25
CA ALA A 114 -6.65 -11.83 7.13
C ALA A 114 -6.02 -10.43 7.13
N ILE A 115 -5.83 -9.84 5.95
CA ILE A 115 -5.23 -8.51 5.83
C ILE A 115 -6.15 -7.40 6.37
N ALA A 116 -7.46 -7.56 6.22
CA ALA A 116 -8.45 -6.66 6.79
C ALA A 116 -8.39 -6.66 8.32
N LEU A 117 -8.30 -7.84 8.94
CA LEU A 117 -8.18 -7.97 10.39
C LEU A 117 -6.92 -7.28 10.92
N GLY A 118 -5.77 -7.47 10.27
CA GLY A 118 -4.55 -6.74 10.61
C GLY A 118 -4.68 -5.23 10.45
N GLY A 119 -5.37 -4.80 9.40
CA GLY A 119 -5.69 -3.39 9.14
C GLY A 119 -6.54 -2.74 10.23
N VAL A 120 -7.57 -3.46 10.71
CA VAL A 120 -8.40 -3.00 11.84
C VAL A 120 -7.56 -2.85 13.09
N VAL A 121 -6.84 -3.91 13.48
CA VAL A 121 -6.04 -3.94 14.71
C VAL A 121 -5.06 -2.78 14.71
N SER A 122 -4.22 -2.67 13.69
CA SER A 122 -3.23 -1.60 13.60
C SER A 122 -3.84 -0.20 13.55
N GLY A 123 -4.96 -0.02 12.85
CA GLY A 123 -5.65 1.27 12.76
C GLY A 123 -6.17 1.77 14.12
N TYR A 124 -6.58 0.87 15.02
CA TYR A 124 -6.98 1.24 16.39
C TYR A 124 -5.77 1.47 17.32
N PHE A 125 -4.71 0.67 17.17
CA PHE A 125 -3.54 0.71 18.06
C PHE A 125 -2.54 1.82 17.72
N VAL A 126 -2.41 2.22 16.45
CA VAL A 126 -1.35 3.14 16.00
C VAL A 126 -1.37 4.49 16.73
N LYS A 127 -2.52 4.95 17.21
CA LYS A 127 -2.63 6.20 17.95
C LYS A 127 -1.83 6.21 19.26
N TYR A 128 -1.59 5.04 19.86
CA TYR A 128 -0.82 4.88 21.09
C TYR A 128 0.68 4.70 20.86
N VAL A 129 1.10 4.53 19.60
CA VAL A 129 2.50 4.26 19.26
C VAL A 129 3.30 5.57 19.20
N THR A 130 4.54 5.53 19.70
CA THR A 130 5.47 6.66 19.67
C THR A 130 6.06 6.87 18.28
N LYS A 131 6.48 8.10 17.97
CA LYS A 131 7.10 8.42 16.67
C LYS A 131 8.31 7.54 16.37
N ASN A 132 9.17 7.31 17.37
CA ASN A 132 10.37 6.47 17.25
C ASN A 132 10.02 5.01 16.87
N ALA A 133 8.97 4.45 17.47
CA ALA A 133 8.52 3.11 17.14
C ALA A 133 8.00 3.02 15.69
N ILE A 134 7.27 4.03 15.20
CA ILE A 134 6.85 4.11 13.78
C ILE A 134 8.08 4.07 12.86
N TYR A 135 9.08 4.92 13.10
CA TYR A 135 10.32 4.94 12.29
C TYR A 135 11.07 3.61 12.33
N ASN A 136 11.12 2.94 13.49
CA ASN A 136 11.78 1.64 13.61
C ASN A 136 11.10 0.58 12.77
N VAL A 137 9.76 0.51 12.83
CA VAL A 137 8.98 -0.42 12.00
C VAL A 137 9.23 -0.11 10.52
N MET A 138 9.08 1.16 10.11
CA MET A 138 9.34 1.56 8.72
C MET A 138 10.74 1.14 8.23
N LEU A 139 11.77 1.41 9.02
CA LEU A 139 13.16 1.13 8.65
C LEU A 139 13.42 -0.38 8.57
N ILE A 140 13.00 -1.16 9.57
CA ILE A 140 13.17 -2.62 9.56
C ILE A 140 12.46 -3.21 8.33
N THR A 141 11.22 -2.79 8.07
CA THR A 141 10.44 -3.29 6.94
C THR A 141 11.06 -2.93 5.59
N PHE A 142 11.56 -1.70 5.40
CA PHE A 142 12.25 -1.30 4.16
C PHE A 142 13.58 -2.02 3.98
N VAL A 143 14.37 -2.22 5.04
CA VAL A 143 15.62 -2.99 4.97
C VAL A 143 15.36 -4.44 4.57
N ILE A 144 14.39 -5.10 5.23
CA ILE A 144 13.98 -6.46 4.87
C ILE A 144 13.55 -6.51 3.40
N THR A 145 12.75 -5.55 2.96
CA THR A 145 12.29 -5.47 1.58
C THR A 145 13.45 -5.30 0.59
N ALA A 146 14.42 -4.45 0.90
CA ALA A 146 15.59 -4.23 0.06
C ALA A 146 16.46 -5.50 -0.06
N ILE A 147 16.70 -6.19 1.06
CA ILE A 147 17.44 -7.47 1.08
C ILE A 147 16.72 -8.49 0.18
N ILE A 148 15.41 -8.62 0.34
CA ILE A 148 14.61 -9.55 -0.44
C ILE A 148 14.68 -9.24 -1.95
N LEU A 149 14.63 -7.97 -2.35
CA LEU A 149 14.77 -7.59 -3.76
C LEU A 149 16.16 -7.90 -4.32
N ILE A 150 17.22 -7.70 -3.52
CA ILE A 150 18.59 -8.05 -3.91
C ILE A 150 18.72 -9.57 -4.10
N LEU A 151 18.21 -10.37 -3.16
CA LEU A 151 18.22 -11.83 -3.27
C LEU A 151 17.42 -12.32 -4.49
N SER A 152 16.30 -11.66 -4.80
CA SER A 152 15.53 -11.93 -6.03
C SER A 152 16.32 -11.61 -7.29
N LYS A 153 17.15 -10.57 -7.28
CA LYS A 153 17.99 -10.20 -8.42
C LYS A 153 19.19 -11.11 -8.63
N MET A 154 19.74 -11.65 -7.54
CA MET A 154 20.82 -12.63 -7.61
C MET A 154 20.34 -14.02 -8.07
N ASN A 155 19.08 -14.16 -8.51
CA ASN A 155 18.41 -15.44 -8.79
C ASN A 155 18.46 -16.43 -7.62
N MET A 156 18.70 -15.95 -6.39
CA MET A 156 18.74 -16.78 -5.19
C MET A 156 17.33 -17.06 -4.64
N LEU A 157 16.37 -16.19 -4.96
CA LEU A 157 14.95 -16.46 -4.80
C LEU A 157 14.41 -16.86 -6.18
N ASN A 158 14.08 -18.14 -6.36
CA ASN A 158 13.31 -18.59 -7.52
C ASN A 158 11.99 -17.83 -7.54
N VAL A 159 11.86 -16.90 -8.50
CA VAL A 159 10.71 -16.01 -8.59
C VAL A 159 9.56 -16.77 -9.25
N GLY A 160 8.67 -17.29 -8.42
CA GLY A 160 7.40 -17.86 -8.85
C GLY A 160 7.40 -19.38 -8.96
N GLY A 161 6.18 -19.92 -8.98
CA GLY A 161 5.88 -21.29 -9.37
C GLY A 161 4.65 -21.31 -10.30
N GLU A 162 4.19 -22.51 -10.63
CA GLU A 162 3.05 -22.68 -11.54
C GLU A 162 1.70 -22.71 -10.81
N LEU A 163 1.70 -22.56 -9.47
CA LEU A 163 0.47 -22.66 -8.70
C LEU A 163 -0.41 -21.43 -8.94
N SER A 164 -1.70 -21.69 -9.15
CA SER A 164 -2.76 -20.68 -9.23
C SER A 164 -3.54 -20.53 -7.92
N GLN A 165 -3.32 -21.42 -6.96
CA GLN A 165 -3.98 -21.47 -5.67
C GLN A 165 -3.07 -22.07 -4.60
N VAL A 166 -3.34 -21.74 -3.33
CA VAL A 166 -2.77 -22.42 -2.16
C VAL A 166 -3.89 -23.00 -1.31
N ARG A 167 -3.60 -24.14 -0.66
CA ARG A 167 -4.53 -24.91 0.18
C ARG A 167 -3.82 -25.34 1.46
N GLY A 168 -4.54 -25.96 2.39
CA GLY A 168 -3.93 -26.59 3.58
C GLY A 168 -3.05 -25.64 4.40
N ILE A 169 -1.81 -26.07 4.64
CA ILE A 169 -0.84 -25.38 5.52
C ILE A 169 -0.36 -24.09 4.85
N GLU A 170 -0.13 -24.10 3.55
CA GLU A 170 0.33 -22.95 2.76
C GLU A 170 -0.67 -21.79 2.84
N LEU A 171 -1.97 -22.12 2.85
CA LEU A 171 -3.03 -21.12 3.01
C LEU A 171 -3.04 -20.50 4.42
N ILE A 172 -2.73 -21.28 5.46
CA ILE A 172 -2.61 -20.77 6.84
C ILE A 172 -1.40 -19.84 6.95
N VAL A 173 -0.25 -20.25 6.39
CA VAL A 173 0.96 -19.40 6.34
C VAL A 173 0.66 -18.09 5.62
N LEU A 174 -0.01 -18.15 4.46
CA LEU A 174 -0.43 -16.96 3.73
C LEU A 174 -1.32 -16.06 4.59
N ALA A 175 -2.30 -16.62 5.29
CA ALA A 175 -3.20 -15.85 6.15
C ALA A 175 -2.44 -15.12 7.27
N VAL A 176 -1.52 -15.81 7.97
CA VAL A 176 -0.71 -15.21 9.04
C VAL A 176 0.13 -14.05 8.50
N VAL A 177 0.79 -14.26 7.35
CA VAL A 177 1.61 -13.20 6.73
C VAL A 177 0.74 -12.03 6.28
N MET A 178 -0.42 -12.30 5.67
CA MET A 178 -1.36 -11.26 5.24
C MET A 178 -1.89 -10.46 6.44
N PHE A 179 -2.16 -11.09 7.57
CA PHE A 179 -2.53 -10.40 8.81
C PHE A 179 -1.41 -9.45 9.29
N LEU A 180 -0.17 -9.94 9.39
CA LEU A 180 0.97 -9.12 9.80
C LEU A 180 1.24 -7.98 8.81
N ALA A 181 1.14 -8.25 7.51
CA ALA A 181 1.25 -7.28 6.44
C ALA A 181 0.17 -6.19 6.55
N GLY A 182 -1.06 -6.56 6.90
CA GLY A 182 -2.18 -5.64 7.10
C GLY A 182 -1.97 -4.65 8.23
N CYS A 183 -1.08 -4.95 9.17
CA CYS A 183 -0.72 -4.04 10.24
C CYS A 183 0.18 -2.88 9.77
N LEU A 184 0.94 -3.07 8.68
CA LEU A 184 2.00 -2.16 8.25
C LEU A 184 1.52 -0.78 7.74
N PRO A 185 0.40 -0.65 7.00
CA PRO A 185 0.01 0.65 6.43
C PRO A 185 -0.37 1.69 7.49
N ALA A 186 -0.84 1.28 8.66
CA ALA A 186 -1.05 2.21 9.78
C ALA A 186 0.26 2.92 10.19
N PHE A 187 1.40 2.24 10.04
CA PHE A 187 2.74 2.78 10.28
C PHE A 187 3.32 3.53 9.07
N GLY A 188 2.57 3.67 7.97
CA GLY A 188 3.03 4.36 6.76
C GLY A 188 3.90 3.48 5.85
N VAL A 189 3.81 2.15 5.97
CA VAL A 189 4.58 1.22 5.15
C VAL A 189 3.66 0.40 4.25
N GLY A 190 3.97 0.35 2.96
CA GLY A 190 3.33 -0.55 2.02
C GLY A 190 3.85 -1.98 2.17
N TYR A 191 2.99 -2.97 2.05
CA TYR A 191 3.34 -4.38 2.25
C TYR A 191 3.58 -5.17 0.96
N TYR A 192 3.52 -4.52 -0.22
CA TYR A 192 3.47 -5.21 -1.51
C TYR A 192 4.66 -6.14 -1.72
N SER A 193 5.85 -5.64 -1.50
CA SER A 193 7.08 -6.40 -1.71
C SER A 193 7.23 -7.60 -0.77
N ILE A 194 6.75 -7.49 0.48
CA ILE A 194 6.80 -8.57 1.46
C ILE A 194 5.82 -9.68 1.07
N VAL A 195 4.58 -9.28 0.77
CA VAL A 195 3.53 -10.21 0.35
C VAL A 195 3.92 -10.91 -0.95
N LEU A 196 4.47 -10.18 -1.92
CA LEU A 196 4.94 -10.74 -3.19
C LEU A 196 5.92 -11.90 -2.97
N VAL A 197 6.86 -11.74 -2.05
CA VAL A 197 7.90 -12.73 -1.80
C VAL A 197 7.37 -13.95 -1.07
N VAL A 198 6.48 -13.75 -0.09
CA VAL A 198 5.80 -14.88 0.55
C VAL A 198 4.95 -15.64 -0.45
N ILE A 199 4.19 -14.95 -1.30
CA ILE A 199 3.39 -15.57 -2.38
C ILE A 199 4.28 -16.42 -3.28
N PHE A 200 5.49 -15.95 -3.63
CA PHE A 200 6.43 -16.72 -4.44
C PHE A 200 7.07 -17.90 -3.70
N LEU A 201 7.39 -17.73 -2.41
CA LEU A 201 7.87 -18.85 -1.59
C LEU A 201 6.82 -19.94 -1.41
N LEU A 202 5.53 -19.58 -1.47
CA LEU A 202 4.40 -20.52 -1.50
C LEU A 202 4.14 -21.09 -2.90
N GLY A 203 4.96 -20.77 -3.91
CA GLY A 203 4.90 -21.33 -5.26
C GLY A 203 3.82 -20.74 -6.17
N LEU A 204 3.16 -19.64 -5.77
CA LEU A 204 2.15 -18.97 -6.60
C LEU A 204 2.81 -18.23 -7.78
N SER A 205 2.10 -18.19 -8.91
CA SER A 205 2.57 -17.48 -10.09
C SER A 205 2.52 -15.95 -9.93
N PRO A 206 3.45 -15.20 -10.56
CA PRO A 206 3.41 -13.74 -10.62
C PRO A 206 2.11 -13.15 -11.15
N ALA A 207 1.46 -13.84 -12.09
CA ALA A 207 0.19 -13.40 -12.65
C ALA A 207 -0.91 -13.33 -11.58
N VAL A 208 -0.92 -14.27 -10.64
CA VAL A 208 -1.94 -14.36 -9.58
C VAL A 208 -1.61 -13.45 -8.38
N ALA A 209 -0.33 -13.14 -8.17
CA ALA A 209 0.12 -12.29 -7.07
C ALA A 209 -0.48 -10.88 -7.10
N TYR A 210 -0.49 -10.22 -8.26
CA TYR A 210 -0.98 -8.84 -8.42
C TYR A 210 -2.47 -8.68 -8.08
N PRO A 211 -3.39 -9.51 -8.59
CA PRO A 211 -4.79 -9.49 -8.18
C PRO A 211 -4.99 -9.71 -6.68
N ILE A 212 -4.22 -10.60 -6.04
CA ILE A 212 -4.27 -10.79 -4.57
C ILE A 212 -3.88 -9.50 -3.88
N MET A 213 -2.73 -8.93 -4.22
CA MET A 213 -2.17 -7.77 -3.57
C MET A 213 -3.08 -6.54 -3.70
N THR A 214 -3.53 -6.24 -4.92
CA THR A 214 -4.38 -5.07 -5.19
C THR A 214 -5.76 -5.18 -4.55
N THR A 215 -6.38 -6.38 -4.58
CA THR A 215 -7.67 -6.61 -3.93
C THR A 215 -7.57 -6.61 -2.42
N ALA A 216 -6.51 -7.22 -1.87
CA ALA A 216 -6.21 -7.16 -0.45
C ALA A 216 -6.07 -5.71 0.03
N SER A 217 -5.42 -4.83 -0.74
CA SER A 217 -5.33 -3.39 -0.45
C SER A 217 -6.66 -2.68 -0.51
N ALA A 218 -7.47 -2.98 -1.54
CA ALA A 218 -8.77 -2.36 -1.68
C ALA A 218 -9.70 -2.70 -0.52
N VAL A 219 -9.50 -3.83 0.16
CA VAL A 219 -10.21 -4.20 1.39
C VAL A 219 -9.52 -3.63 2.64
N GLN A 220 -8.19 -3.74 2.74
CA GLN A 220 -7.45 -3.35 3.95
C GLN A 220 -7.40 -1.83 4.16
N MET A 221 -7.23 -1.03 3.11
CA MET A 221 -7.11 0.43 3.22
C MET A 221 -8.36 1.04 3.88
N PRO A 222 -9.60 0.68 3.49
CA PRO A 222 -10.81 1.08 4.21
C PRO A 222 -10.79 0.72 5.70
N MET A 223 -10.38 -0.51 6.03
CA MET A 223 -10.42 -1.03 7.40
C MET A 223 -9.44 -0.31 8.33
N THR A 224 -8.29 0.12 7.81
CA THR A 224 -7.35 0.98 8.54
C THR A 224 -7.76 2.46 8.49
N ALA A 225 -8.37 2.93 7.40
CA ALA A 225 -8.80 4.32 7.25
C ALA A 225 -9.89 4.71 8.27
N VAL A 226 -10.91 3.87 8.47
CA VAL A 226 -12.04 4.18 9.38
C VAL A 226 -11.59 4.61 10.79
N PRO A 227 -10.76 3.84 11.52
CA PRO A 227 -10.31 4.26 12.84
C PRO A 227 -9.40 5.51 12.78
N MET A 228 -8.60 5.70 11.74
CA MET A 228 -7.76 6.89 11.60
C MET A 228 -8.58 8.15 11.31
N ILE A 229 -9.64 8.04 10.51
CA ILE A 229 -10.63 9.11 10.27
C ILE A 229 -11.36 9.43 11.57
N LYS A 230 -11.83 8.42 12.30
CA LYS A 230 -12.50 8.59 13.60
C LYS A 230 -11.62 9.32 14.61
N ASN A 231 -10.32 9.03 14.62
CA ASN A 231 -9.34 9.69 15.49
C ASN A 231 -8.82 11.03 14.92
N ARG A 232 -9.37 11.53 13.80
CA ARG A 232 -8.98 12.80 13.14
C ARG A 232 -7.51 12.86 12.73
N GLN A 233 -6.89 11.71 12.46
CA GLN A 233 -5.48 11.61 12.10
C GLN A 233 -5.29 11.65 10.59
N PHE A 234 -5.68 12.76 9.94
CA PHE A 234 -5.51 12.91 8.49
C PHE A 234 -5.47 14.38 8.05
N TYR A 235 -5.01 14.59 6.81
CA TYR A 235 -5.04 15.85 6.08
C TYR A 235 -6.02 15.72 4.91
N SER A 236 -7.14 16.44 4.96
CA SER A 236 -8.25 16.25 4.03
C SER A 236 -7.89 16.67 2.61
N LEU A 237 -7.25 17.83 2.45
CA LEU A 237 -6.89 18.36 1.13
C LEU A 237 -5.80 17.51 0.47
N SER A 238 -4.76 17.15 1.23
CA SER A 238 -3.73 16.22 0.74
C SER A 238 -4.32 14.87 0.33
N ALA A 239 -5.21 14.29 1.16
CA ALA A 239 -5.80 12.97 0.87
C ALA A 239 -6.63 12.98 -0.42
N ILE A 240 -7.48 13.98 -0.63
CA ILE A 240 -8.35 14.03 -1.82
C ILE A 240 -7.55 14.30 -3.10
N ILE A 241 -6.55 15.19 -3.04
CA ILE A 241 -5.68 15.47 -4.19
C ILE A 241 -4.97 14.18 -4.61
N MET A 242 -4.34 13.49 -3.66
CA MET A 242 -3.62 12.25 -3.93
C MET A 242 -4.52 11.10 -4.39
N ALA A 243 -5.74 11.00 -3.85
CA ALA A 243 -6.69 9.98 -4.27
C ALA A 243 -7.12 10.18 -5.73
N VAL A 244 -7.47 11.42 -6.11
CA VAL A 244 -7.92 11.74 -7.48
C VAL A 244 -6.78 11.58 -8.47
N THR A 245 -5.60 12.14 -8.19
CA THR A 245 -4.44 12.00 -9.08
C THR A 245 -3.94 10.58 -9.13
N GLY A 246 -4.10 9.83 -8.04
CA GLY A 246 -3.83 8.40 -7.97
C GLY A 246 -4.71 7.59 -8.89
N CYS A 247 -6.02 7.86 -8.90
CA CYS A 247 -6.94 7.22 -9.85
C CYS A 247 -6.54 7.48 -11.30
N LEU A 248 -6.18 8.73 -11.64
CA LEU A 248 -5.68 9.07 -12.98
C LEU A 248 -4.39 8.31 -13.31
N ALA A 249 -3.46 8.20 -12.37
CA ALA A 249 -2.23 7.46 -12.56
C ALA A 249 -2.47 5.97 -12.81
N VAL A 250 -3.40 5.34 -12.08
CA VAL A 250 -3.77 3.93 -12.31
C VAL A 250 -4.32 3.72 -13.71
N LEU A 251 -5.21 4.61 -14.17
CA LEU A 251 -5.80 4.53 -15.52
C LEU A 251 -4.75 4.68 -16.63
N VAL A 252 -3.73 5.52 -16.41
CA VAL A 252 -2.61 5.69 -17.34
C VAL A 252 -1.63 4.50 -17.27
N ALA A 253 -1.36 3.97 -16.08
CA ALA A 253 -0.40 2.89 -15.88
C ALA A 253 -0.93 1.52 -16.34
N ALA A 254 -2.22 1.24 -16.13
CA ALA A 254 -2.83 -0.05 -16.46
C ALA A 254 -2.59 -0.54 -17.90
N PRO A 255 -2.75 0.28 -18.97
CA PRO A 255 -2.47 -0.17 -20.34
C PRO A 255 -0.97 -0.32 -20.65
N ILE A 256 -0.09 0.23 -19.81
CA ILE A 256 1.37 0.21 -20.01
C ILE A 256 2.00 -1.01 -19.31
N ILE A 257 1.31 -1.62 -18.34
CA ILE A 257 1.87 -2.71 -17.52
C ILE A 257 2.35 -3.91 -18.33
N SER A 258 1.68 -4.23 -19.43
CA SER A 258 2.06 -5.34 -20.31
C SER A 258 3.25 -5.03 -21.21
N LYS A 259 3.75 -3.78 -21.23
CA LYS A 259 4.82 -3.31 -22.12
C LYS A 259 6.15 -3.03 -21.40
N ILE A 260 6.18 -3.08 -20.07
CA ILE A 260 7.37 -2.75 -19.27
C ILE A 260 8.06 -4.02 -18.77
N ASP A 261 9.39 -4.04 -18.90
CA ASP A 261 10.23 -5.10 -18.35
C ASP A 261 10.19 -5.08 -16.81
N ALA A 262 9.73 -6.18 -16.22
CA ALA A 262 9.69 -6.40 -14.77
C ALA A 262 11.07 -6.23 -14.12
N THR A 263 12.15 -6.46 -14.86
CA THR A 263 13.53 -6.28 -14.40
C THR A 263 13.84 -4.81 -14.11
N MET A 264 13.41 -3.89 -14.99
CA MET A 264 13.63 -2.45 -14.83
C MET A 264 12.86 -1.90 -13.62
N LEU A 265 11.61 -2.34 -13.43
CA LEU A 265 10.77 -1.93 -12.30
C LEU A 265 11.37 -2.31 -10.95
N LYS A 266 11.91 -3.53 -10.83
CA LYS A 266 12.60 -3.98 -9.61
C LYS A 266 13.82 -3.12 -9.27
N TRP A 267 14.56 -2.62 -10.28
CA TRP A 267 15.70 -1.72 -10.06
C TRP A 267 15.25 -0.34 -9.57
N ILE A 268 14.22 0.23 -10.19
CA ILE A 268 13.64 1.52 -9.75
C ILE A 268 13.18 1.40 -8.29
N LEU A 269 12.47 0.32 -7.94
CA LEU A 269 12.04 0.05 -6.56
C LEU A 269 13.22 -0.03 -5.60
N LEU A 270 14.29 -0.74 -5.95
CA LEU A 270 15.47 -0.85 -5.10
C LEU A 270 16.09 0.51 -4.80
N VAL A 271 16.24 1.37 -5.82
CA VAL A 271 16.77 2.74 -5.65
C VAL A 271 15.89 3.57 -4.72
N VAL A 272 14.57 3.52 -4.90
CA VAL A 272 13.60 4.24 -4.05
C VAL A 272 13.67 3.75 -2.59
N LEU A 273 13.80 2.43 -2.38
CA LEU A 273 13.93 1.87 -1.04
C LEU A 273 15.23 2.27 -0.36
N VAL A 274 16.36 2.22 -1.06
CA VAL A 274 17.66 2.65 -0.52
C VAL A 274 17.60 4.12 -0.12
N TYR A 275 17.02 4.98 -0.97
CA TYR A 275 16.81 6.38 -0.65
C TYR A 275 15.94 6.55 0.61
N ASN A 276 14.84 5.80 0.72
CA ASN A 276 13.96 5.85 1.89
C ASN A 276 14.65 5.38 3.17
N ILE A 277 15.44 4.31 3.11
CA ILE A 277 16.23 3.82 4.25
C ILE A 277 17.17 4.92 4.73
N TRP A 278 17.92 5.54 3.80
CA TRP A 278 18.84 6.63 4.14
C TRP A 278 18.11 7.81 4.79
N MET A 279 16.96 8.22 4.22
CA MET A 279 16.15 9.31 4.77
C MET A 279 15.58 8.98 6.16
N LEU A 280 15.11 7.75 6.40
CA LEU A 280 14.61 7.33 7.72
C LEU A 280 15.73 7.31 8.76
N ILE A 281 16.95 6.89 8.39
CA ILE A 281 18.12 6.95 9.28
C ILE A 281 18.39 8.41 9.65
N LYS A 282 18.44 9.30 8.67
CA LYS A 282 18.68 10.74 8.89
C LYS A 282 17.62 11.34 9.83
N ALA A 283 16.34 11.15 9.53
CA ALA A 283 15.23 11.65 10.34
C ALA A 283 15.27 11.11 11.78
N LYS A 284 15.71 9.86 11.97
CA LYS A 284 15.86 9.25 13.30
C LYS A 284 17.04 9.82 14.09
N LEU A 285 18.13 10.18 13.43
CA LEU A 285 19.27 10.84 14.06
C LEU A 285 18.89 12.24 14.56
N GLU A 286 18.13 12.99 13.76
CA GLU A 286 17.59 14.31 14.13
C GLU A 286 16.60 14.21 15.32
N LEU A 287 15.77 13.17 15.35
CA LEU A 287 14.85 12.86 16.46
C LEU A 287 15.55 12.50 17.78
N LYS A 288 16.79 12.01 17.74
CA LYS A 288 17.58 11.73 18.96
C LYS A 288 18.34 12.95 19.47
N ALA A 289 18.48 13.99 18.64
CA ALA A 289 19.16 15.24 18.97
C ALA A 289 18.20 16.29 19.58
N THR A 290 16.91 15.97 19.69
CA THR A 290 15.84 16.80 20.29
C THR A 290 15.28 16.12 21.53
#